data_AF-A0A951ESN9-F1
#
_entry.id   AF-A0A951ESN9-F1
#
_cell.length_a   1.000
_cell.length_b   1.000
_cell.length_c   1.000
_cell.angle_alpha   90.00
_cell.angle_beta   90.00
_cell.angle_gamma   90.00
#
_symmetry.space_group_name_H-M   'P 1'
#
loop_
_entity.id
_entity.type
_entity.pdbx_description
1 polymer ?
#
loop_
_entity_poly.entity_id
_entity_poly.type
_entity_poly.pdbx_seq_one_letter_code
_entity_poly.pdbx_strand_id
1 'polypeptide(L)'
;MAQEKGGFPEGNDGMPCPEVRRWSETKYRLIGLYDELFATGMKNKWDQRVYVDLYSGAGCSRITGTNTYLKGSPLIALTVDWPFEKYIFC
;
A
#
# COMPACT_ATOMS: atom_id res chain seq x y z
N MET A 1 34.75 -17.56 -7.00
CA MET A 1 33.76 -16.65 -7.63
C MET A 1 32.74 -16.33 -6.55
N ALA A 2 32.83 -15.14 -5.97
CA ALA A 2 32.03 -14.74 -4.82
C ALA A 2 30.54 -14.69 -5.18
N GLN A 3 29.68 -15.23 -4.31
CA GLN A 3 28.24 -14.99 -4.34
C GLN A 3 28.01 -13.49 -4.10
N GLU A 4 27.46 -12.79 -5.08
CA GLU A 4 26.96 -11.42 -4.88
C GLU A 4 25.80 -11.47 -3.87
N LYS A 5 25.90 -10.61 -2.85
CA LYS A 5 24.91 -10.50 -1.78
C LYS A 5 23.56 -10.07 -2.37
N GLY A 6 22.52 -10.85 -2.11
CA GLY A 6 21.16 -10.60 -2.60
C GLY A 6 20.64 -9.23 -2.19
N GLY A 7 20.49 -8.35 -3.19
CA GLY A 7 19.77 -7.09 -3.04
C GLY A 7 18.26 -7.34 -2.94
N PHE A 8 17.57 -6.50 -2.18
CA PHE A 8 16.11 -6.49 -2.21
C PHE A 8 15.64 -5.99 -3.58
N PRO A 9 14.54 -6.52 -4.13
CA PRO A 9 14.01 -5.98 -5.36
C PRO A 9 13.57 -4.52 -5.14
N GLU A 10 13.99 -3.63 -6.02
CA GLU A 10 13.77 -2.19 -5.89
C GLU A 10 12.48 -1.76 -6.62
N GLY A 11 11.76 -0.81 -6.04
CA GLY A 11 10.64 -0.14 -6.69
C GLY A 11 11.11 0.86 -7.76
N ASN A 12 10.15 1.50 -8.44
CA ASN A 12 10.45 2.53 -9.45
C ASN A 12 11.19 3.76 -8.88
N ASP A 13 11.18 3.92 -7.56
CA ASP A 13 11.85 4.98 -6.80
C ASP A 13 13.27 4.58 -6.35
N GLY A 14 13.74 3.39 -6.72
CA GLY A 14 15.03 2.85 -6.28
C GLY A 14 15.06 2.41 -4.81
N MET A 15 13.90 2.37 -4.14
CA MET A 15 13.81 1.95 -2.74
C MET A 15 13.48 0.45 -2.63
N PRO A 16 13.90 -0.23 -1.54
CA PRO A 16 13.59 -1.64 -1.33
C PRO A 16 12.08 -1.91 -1.31
N CYS A 17 11.66 -2.90 -2.09
CA CYS A 17 10.27 -3.34 -2.20
C CYS A 17 10.13 -4.76 -1.65
N PRO A 18 9.50 -4.97 -0.47
CA PRO A 18 9.38 -6.30 0.12
C PRO A 18 8.68 -7.31 -0.79
N GLU A 19 9.14 -8.55 -0.76
CA GLU A 19 8.47 -9.65 -1.45
C GLU A 19 7.22 -10.09 -0.69
N VAL A 20 6.14 -10.32 -1.44
CA VAL A 20 4.86 -10.82 -0.92
C VAL A 20 4.33 -11.95 -1.78
N ARG A 21 3.42 -12.74 -1.23
CA ARG A 21 2.72 -13.78 -2.00
C ARG A 21 1.52 -13.20 -2.75
N ARG A 22 1.05 -13.94 -3.76
CA ARG A 22 -0.01 -13.53 -4.68
C ARG A 22 -1.34 -13.13 -4.04
N TRP A 23 -1.67 -13.70 -2.87
CA TRP A 23 -2.88 -13.32 -2.12
C TRP A 23 -2.94 -11.83 -1.75
N SER A 24 -1.80 -11.14 -1.77
CA SER A 24 -1.70 -9.70 -1.53
C SER A 24 -2.46 -8.87 -2.59
N GLU A 25 -2.61 -9.37 -3.82
CA GLU A 25 -3.43 -8.72 -4.85
C GLU A 25 -4.88 -8.55 -4.38
N THR A 26 -5.47 -9.64 -3.86
CA THR A 26 -6.83 -9.62 -3.29
C THR A 26 -6.90 -8.73 -2.07
N LYS A 27 -5.91 -8.80 -1.17
CA LYS A 27 -5.83 -7.94 0.03
C LYS A 27 -5.89 -6.46 -0.36
N TYR A 28 -5.00 -6.02 -1.24
CA TYR A 28 -4.88 -4.63 -1.65
C TYR A 28 -6.09 -4.13 -2.43
N ARG A 29 -6.69 -4.98 -3.28
CA ARG A 29 -7.96 -4.66 -3.95
C ARG A 29 -9.07 -4.41 -2.94
N LEU A 30 -9.21 -5.28 -1.92
CA LEU A 30 -10.23 -5.11 -0.89
C LEU A 30 -10.00 -3.85 -0.07
N ILE A 31 -8.75 -3.57 0.33
CA ILE A 31 -8.41 -2.34 1.06
C ILE A 31 -8.84 -1.11 0.26
N GLY A 32 -8.48 -1.02 -1.03
CA GLY A 32 -8.89 0.11 -1.86
C GLY A 32 -10.41 0.25 -1.99
N LEU A 33 -11.15 -0.86 -2.07
CA LEU A 33 -12.62 -0.82 -2.08
C LEU A 33 -13.20 -0.28 -0.76
N TYR A 34 -12.67 -0.71 0.38
CA TYR A 34 -13.13 -0.24 1.68
C TYR A 34 -12.76 1.23 1.92
N ASP A 35 -11.55 1.64 1.54
CA ASP A 35 -11.09 3.01 1.66
C ASP A 35 -12.00 3.95 0.86
N GLU A 36 -12.32 3.60 -0.40
CA GLU A 36 -13.18 4.41 -1.26
C GLU A 36 -14.63 4.46 -0.73
N LEU A 37 -15.20 3.32 -0.32
CA LEU A 37 -16.55 3.27 0.24
C LEU A 37 -16.67 4.12 1.51
N PHE A 38 -15.69 4.03 2.42
CA PHE A 38 -15.67 4.79 3.65
C PHE A 38 -15.49 6.28 3.37
N ALA A 39 -14.47 6.64 2.59
CA ALA A 39 -14.16 8.02 2.23
C ALA A 39 -15.38 8.71 1.59
N THR A 40 -15.98 8.07 0.58
CA THR A 40 -17.16 8.59 -0.10
C THR A 40 -18.39 8.64 0.81
N GLY A 41 -18.63 7.61 1.62
CA GLY A 41 -19.82 7.52 2.48
C GLY A 41 -19.81 8.45 3.69
N MET A 42 -18.62 8.85 4.16
CA MET A 42 -18.44 9.64 5.38
C MET A 42 -18.04 11.09 5.13
N LYS A 43 -17.72 11.48 3.89
CA LYS A 43 -17.21 12.84 3.56
C LYS A 43 -18.05 14.01 4.08
N ASN A 44 -19.37 13.86 4.14
CA ASN A 44 -20.30 14.90 4.58
C ASN A 44 -20.85 14.65 6.00
N LYS A 45 -20.33 13.64 6.71
CA LYS A 45 -20.81 13.26 8.04
C LYS A 45 -19.82 13.63 9.12
N TRP A 46 -18.53 13.57 8.82
CA TRP A 46 -17.45 13.70 9.80
C TRP A 46 -16.53 14.83 9.37
N ASP A 47 -16.28 15.79 10.27
CA ASP A 47 -15.42 16.94 10.02
C ASP A 47 -13.95 16.56 9.79
N GLN A 48 -13.52 15.42 10.35
CA GLN A 48 -12.19 14.86 10.16
C GLN A 48 -12.25 13.34 10.02
N ARG A 49 -11.57 12.82 9.02
CA ARG A 49 -11.36 11.39 8.74
C ARG A 49 -9.85 11.13 8.81
N VAL A 50 -9.46 10.15 9.62
CA VAL A 50 -8.05 9.79 9.82
C VAL A 50 -7.85 8.37 9.33
N TYR A 51 -6.90 8.18 8.42
CA TYR A 51 -6.44 6.86 8.02
C TYR A 51 -5.28 6.43 8.91
N VAL A 52 -5.38 5.23 9.48
CA VAL A 52 -4.33 4.65 10.34
C VAL A 52 -3.96 3.28 9.79
N ASP A 53 -2.71 3.12 9.38
CA ASP A 53 -2.15 1.84 8.95
C ASP A 53 -1.01 1.44 9.87
N LEU A 54 -1.29 0.45 10.70
CA LEU A 54 -0.37 -0.04 11.73
C LEU A 54 0.74 -0.94 11.17
N TYR A 55 0.61 -1.37 9.91
CA TYR A 55 1.56 -2.27 9.24
C TYR A 55 1.76 -1.82 7.79
N SER A 56 2.11 -0.55 7.63
CA SER A 56 2.17 0.14 6.34
C SER A 56 3.28 -0.39 5.42
N GLY A 57 4.34 -0.93 6.04
CA GLY A 57 5.50 -1.46 5.32
C GLY A 57 6.15 -0.41 4.42
N ALA A 58 6.79 -0.85 3.34
CA ALA A 58 7.46 0.06 2.40
C ALA A 58 6.50 0.82 1.47
N GLY A 59 5.19 0.60 1.57
CA GLY A 59 4.20 1.16 0.65
C GLY A 59 4.21 0.60 -0.77
N CYS A 60 5.24 -0.15 -1.17
CA CYS A 60 5.23 -1.01 -2.35
C CYS A 60 5.52 -2.46 -1.96
N SER A 61 5.14 -3.41 -2.82
CA SER A 61 5.57 -4.81 -2.69
C SER A 61 5.73 -5.48 -4.05
N ARG A 62 6.59 -6.49 -4.14
CA ARG A 62 6.74 -7.32 -5.35
C ARG A 62 6.19 -8.72 -5.11
N ILE A 63 5.45 -9.28 -6.05
CA ILE A 63 5.00 -10.66 -5.95
C ILE A 63 6.20 -11.60 -6.13
N THR A 64 6.43 -12.49 -5.18
CA THR A 64 7.52 -13.48 -5.23
C THR A 64 7.47 -14.29 -6.52
N GLY A 65 8.62 -14.42 -7.18
CA GLY A 65 8.73 -15.15 -8.45
C GLY A 65 8.18 -14.41 -9.67
N THR A 66 7.78 -13.14 -9.55
CA THR A 66 7.35 -12.32 -10.70
C THR A 66 7.98 -10.92 -10.66
N ASN A 67 7.85 -10.18 -11.78
CA ASN A 67 8.17 -8.75 -11.89
C ASN A 67 6.94 -7.85 -11.67
N THR A 68 5.93 -8.35 -10.94
CA THR A 68 4.70 -7.61 -10.67
C THR A 68 4.84 -6.83 -9.37
N TYR A 69 4.77 -5.50 -9.47
CA TYR A 69 4.80 -4.59 -8.34
C TYR A 69 3.39 -4.13 -7.99
N LEU A 70 3.08 -4.10 -6.70
CA LEU A 70 1.81 -3.71 -6.15
C LEU A 70 1.99 -2.48 -5.27
N LYS A 71 1.07 -1.51 -5.39
CA LYS A 71 0.91 -0.47 -4.38
C LYS A 71 0.40 -1.12 -3.10
N GLY A 72 1.06 -0.84 -1.98
CA GLY A 72 0.64 -1.24 -0.64
C GLY A 72 -0.51 -0.38 -0.13
N SER A 73 -1.04 -0.76 1.03
CA SER A 73 -2.12 -0.02 1.72
C SER A 73 -1.87 1.47 1.91
N PRO A 74 -0.69 1.96 2.35
CA PRO A 74 -0.51 3.40 2.56
C PRO A 74 -0.57 4.18 1.24
N LEU A 75 -0.07 3.62 0.13
CA LEU A 75 -0.16 4.26 -1.19
C LEU A 75 -1.57 4.18 -1.78
N ILE A 76 -2.32 3.12 -1.48
CA ILE A 76 -3.71 2.97 -1.94
C ILE A 76 -4.61 3.99 -1.24
N ALA A 77 -4.48 4.17 0.07
CA ALA A 77 -5.28 5.11 0.85
C ALA A 77 -5.08 6.58 0.43
N LEU A 78 -3.96 6.89 -0.21
CA LEU A 78 -3.67 8.22 -0.78
C LEU A 78 -4.33 8.45 -2.14
N THR A 79 -4.93 7.42 -2.74
CA THR A 79 -5.55 7.51 -4.09
C THR A 79 -7.07 7.55 -4.11
N VAL A 80 -7.72 7.60 -2.94
CA VAL A 80 -9.19 7.73 -2.86
C VAL A 80 -9.66 9.09 -3.37
N ASP A 81 -10.87 9.15 -3.92
CA ASP A 81 -11.43 10.39 -4.51
C ASP A 81 -11.68 11.48 -3.46
N TRP A 82 -11.94 11.08 -2.21
CA TRP A 82 -12.17 11.98 -1.07
C TRP A 82 -11.11 11.75 0.00
N PRO A 83 -9.94 12.39 -0.10
CA PRO A 83 -8.80 12.12 0.78
C PRO A 83 -9.14 12.24 2.27
N PHE A 84 -8.40 11.48 3.07
CA PHE A 84 -8.42 11.62 4.52
C PHE A 84 -7.64 12.88 4.93
N GLU A 85 -8.05 13.52 6.01
CA GLU A 85 -7.40 14.74 6.51
C GLU A 85 -6.05 14.44 7.19
N LYS A 86 -5.89 13.22 7.70
CA LYS A 86 -4.64 12.78 8.33
C LYS A 86 -4.36 11.32 8.03
N TYR A 87 -3.08 11.02 7.84
CA TYR A 87 -2.56 9.67 7.64
C TYR A 87 -1.52 9.38 8.73
N ILE A 88 -1.64 8.21 9.35
CA ILE A 88 -0.70 7.71 10.35
C ILE A 88 -0.21 6.34 9.88
N PHE A 89 1.09 6.23 9.63
CA PHE A 89 1.73 5.03 9.12
C PHE A 89 2.77 4.53 10.12
N CYS A 90 2.72 3.23 10.45
CA CYS A 90 3.70 2.53 11.28
C CYS A 90 4.38 1.40 10.51
#